data_AF-A0A367F6P7-F1
#
_entry.id   AF-A0A367F6P7-F1
#
_cell.length_a   1.000
_cell.length_b   1.000
_cell.length_c   1.000
_cell.angle_alpha   90.00
_cell.angle_beta   90.00
_cell.angle_gamma   90.00
#
_symmetry.space_group_name_H-M   'P 1'
#
loop_
_entity.id
_entity.type
_entity.pdbx_description
1 polymer ?
#
loop_
_entity_poly.entity_id
_entity_poly.type
_entity_poly.pdbx_seq_one_letter_code
_entity_poly.pdbx_strand_id
1 'polypeptide(L)'
;MTYWGHTGYKKCGTSTAAVDWNRDGRTDEVFVVAPDRTVWHTWKAAGRWVEMPGNGRADEMRGSAETGNPSRRCVIVYVDNASYHYWQNCFYNGRWHDWGVTG
;
A
#
# COMPACT_ATOMS: atom_id res chain seq x y z
N MET A 1 2.62 -7.44 13.09
CA MET A 1 2.49 -6.00 13.44
C MET A 1 1.03 -5.70 13.74
N THR A 2 0.74 -4.68 14.54
CA THR A 2 -0.63 -4.35 14.95
C THR A 2 -0.91 -2.87 14.77
N TYR A 3 -1.98 -2.54 14.05
CA TYR A 3 -2.44 -1.17 13.80
C TYR A 3 -3.94 -1.10 14.04
N TRP A 4 -4.39 -0.13 14.84
CA TRP A 4 -5.80 -0.01 15.26
C TRP A 4 -6.41 -1.30 15.83
N GLY A 5 -5.59 -2.15 16.48
CA GLY A 5 -6.03 -3.45 16.99
C GLY A 5 -6.07 -4.57 15.94
N HIS A 6 -5.81 -4.27 14.67
CA HIS A 6 -5.74 -5.26 13.60
C HIS A 6 -4.33 -5.85 13.51
N THR A 7 -4.20 -7.14 13.79
CA THR A 7 -2.93 -7.86 13.68
C THR A 7 -2.76 -8.46 12.30
N GLY A 8 -1.59 -8.23 11.70
CA GLY A 8 -1.20 -8.77 10.40
C GLY A 8 0.28 -9.18 10.38
N TYR A 9 0.72 -9.68 9.22
CA TYR A 9 2.08 -10.15 8.98
C TYR A 9 2.69 -9.42 7.79
N LYS A 10 3.97 -9.08 7.88
CA LYS A 10 4.75 -8.55 6.77
C LYS A 10 5.98 -9.41 6.53
N LYS A 11 6.49 -9.40 5.31
CA LYS A 11 7.75 -10.04 4.94
C LYS A 11 8.88 -9.45 5.79
N CYS A 12 9.75 -10.32 6.32
CA CYS A 12 10.90 -9.87 7.08
C CYS A 12 11.83 -9.02 6.20
N GLY A 13 12.34 -7.93 6.76
CA GLY A 13 13.25 -7.02 6.05
C GLY A 13 12.57 -6.00 5.14
N THR A 14 11.24 -6.05 4.95
CA THR A 14 10.55 -5.02 4.17
C THR A 14 10.07 -3.85 5.02
N SER A 15 9.92 -2.70 4.38
CA SER A 15 9.35 -1.48 4.93
C SER A 15 7.82 -1.59 5.07
N THR A 16 7.28 -0.61 5.79
CA THR A 16 5.85 -0.38 5.94
C THR A 16 5.58 1.04 5.44
N ALA A 17 4.52 1.24 4.65
CA ALA A 17 4.09 2.58 4.25
C ALA A 17 2.92 3.02 5.13
N ALA A 18 3.18 3.91 6.08
CA ALA A 18 2.15 4.60 6.85
C ALA A 18 1.84 5.92 6.15
N VAL A 19 0.61 6.06 5.66
CA VAL A 19 0.22 7.16 4.79
C VAL A 19 -0.80 8.06 5.48
N ASP A 20 -0.53 9.35 5.42
CA ASP A 20 -1.42 10.44 5.81
C ASP A 20 -2.03 11.02 4.52
N TRP A 21 -3.28 10.67 4.23
CA TRP A 21 -3.92 11.05 2.98
C TRP A 21 -4.49 12.47 3.03
N ASN A 22 -4.87 12.93 4.21
CA ASN A 22 -5.51 14.23 4.40
C ASN A 22 -4.51 15.32 4.88
N ARG A 23 -3.25 14.93 5.10
CA ARG A 23 -2.14 15.77 5.56
C ARG A 23 -2.40 16.40 6.93
N ASP A 24 -3.15 15.72 7.79
CA ASP A 24 -3.48 16.18 9.15
C ASP A 24 -2.41 15.80 10.20
N GLY A 25 -1.32 15.16 9.76
CA GLY A 25 -0.21 14.69 10.58
C GLY A 25 -0.44 13.32 11.19
N ARG A 26 -1.51 12.61 10.81
CA ARG A 26 -1.84 11.27 11.31
C ARG A 26 -1.89 10.25 10.19
N THR A 27 -1.47 9.04 10.51
CA THR A 27 -1.64 7.92 9.58
C THR A 27 -3.13 7.60 9.43
N ASP A 28 -3.61 7.59 8.19
CA ASP A 28 -4.95 7.15 7.82
C ASP A 28 -4.98 5.66 7.44
N GLU A 29 -3.91 5.20 6.80
CA GLU A 29 -3.84 3.89 6.19
C GLU A 29 -2.40 3.37 6.16
N VAL A 30 -2.25 2.05 6.33
CA VAL A 30 -0.95 1.39 6.39
C VAL A 30 -0.89 0.28 5.37
N PHE A 31 0.19 0.22 4.60
CA PHE A 31 0.44 -0.77 3.57
C PHE A 31 1.70 -1.59 3.88
N VAL A 32 1.65 -2.88 3.56
CA VAL A 32 2.77 -3.82 3.73
C VAL A 32 2.83 -4.82 2.59
N VAL A 33 4.01 -5.42 2.40
CA VAL A 33 4.20 -6.64 1.62
C VAL A 33 4.22 -7.83 2.57
N ALA A 34 3.41 -8.86 2.31
CA ALA A 34 3.37 -10.10 3.07
C ALA A 34 4.44 -11.12 2.59
N PRO A 35 4.76 -12.16 3.37
CA PRO A 35 5.79 -13.15 3.00
C PRO A 35 5.54 -13.87 1.66
N ASP A 36 4.28 -14.03 1.25
CA ASP A 36 3.85 -14.62 -0.03
C ASP A 36 3.82 -13.60 -1.19
N ARG A 37 4.46 -12.44 -0.98
CA ARG A 37 4.57 -11.31 -1.91
C ARG A 37 3.25 -10.59 -2.20
N THR A 38 2.15 -10.94 -1.55
CA THR A 38 0.89 -10.19 -1.69
C THR A 38 1.01 -8.84 -0.97
N VAL A 39 0.21 -7.86 -1.41
CA VAL A 39 0.20 -6.51 -0.81
C VAL A 39 -1.06 -6.35 0.03
N TRP A 40 -0.90 -5.89 1.26
CA TRP A 40 -1.99 -5.75 2.22
C TRP A 40 -2.05 -4.34 2.77
N HIS A 41 -3.24 -3.94 3.18
CA HIS A 41 -3.46 -2.69 3.87
C HIS A 41 -4.47 -2.80 5.01
N THR A 42 -4.40 -1.83 5.90
CA THR A 42 -5.42 -1.61 6.92
C THR A 42 -5.59 -0.12 7.15
N TRP A 43 -6.81 0.28 7.50
CA TRP A 43 -7.15 1.62 7.95
C TRP A 43 -7.96 1.52 9.25
N LYS A 44 -8.18 2.65 9.92
CA LYS A 44 -8.84 2.71 11.24
C LYS A 44 -10.20 1.99 11.29
N ALA A 45 -10.97 2.00 10.21
CA ALA A 45 -12.30 1.40 10.14
C ALA A 45 -12.34 0.01 9.46
N ALA A 46 -11.21 -0.59 9.09
CA ALA A 46 -11.16 -1.84 8.32
C ALA A 46 -11.63 -3.08 9.08
N GLY A 47 -11.52 -3.08 10.42
CA GLY A 47 -11.72 -4.25 11.29
C GLY A 47 -10.65 -5.34 11.17
N ARG A 48 -9.89 -5.38 10.07
CA ARG A 48 -8.79 -6.32 9.80
C ARG A 48 -7.85 -5.78 8.71
N TRP A 49 -6.79 -6.53 8.43
CA TRP A 49 -6.01 -6.35 7.20
C TRP A 49 -6.78 -6.88 5.99
N VAL A 50 -6.70 -6.15 4.89
CA VAL A 50 -7.36 -6.46 3.61
C VAL A 50 -6.30 -6.55 2.52
N GLU A 51 -6.45 -7.48 1.59
CA GLU A 51 -5.54 -7.62 0.46
C GLU A 51 -5.84 -6.53 -0.58
N MET A 52 -4.81 -5.97 -1.19
CA MET A 52 -4.95 -5.05 -2.31
C MET A 52 -5.59 -5.75 -3.52
N PRO A 53 -6.54 -5.10 -4.22
CA PRO A 53 -7.10 -5.67 -5.44
C PRO A 53 -6.07 -5.69 -6.57
N GLY A 54 -6.41 -6.39 -7.66
CA GLY A 54 -5.58 -6.49 -8.85
C GLY A 54 -4.43 -7.51 -8.74
N ASN A 55 -4.40 -8.34 -7.70
CA ASN A 55 -3.44 -9.45 -7.51
C ASN A 55 -1.96 -9.03 -7.65
N GLY A 56 -1.62 -7.82 -7.19
CA GLY A 56 -0.26 -7.30 -7.26
C GLY A 56 0.70 -8.08 -6.38
N ARG A 57 1.92 -8.27 -6.88
CA ARG A 57 3.00 -8.94 -6.16
C ARG A 57 4.23 -8.05 -6.05
N ALA A 58 4.82 -8.03 -4.87
CA ALA A 58 5.93 -7.15 -4.55
C ALA A 58 6.97 -7.82 -3.67
N ASP A 59 8.18 -7.28 -3.69
CA ASP A 59 9.25 -7.65 -2.78
C ASP A 59 9.53 -6.61 -1.71
N GLU A 60 9.12 -5.36 -1.93
CA GLU A 60 9.34 -4.24 -1.02
C GLU A 60 8.25 -3.17 -1.15
N MET A 61 7.92 -2.54 -0.03
CA MET A 61 7.02 -1.40 0.02
C MET A 61 7.81 -0.11 -0.19
N ARG A 62 7.47 0.69 -1.20
CA ARG A 62 8.16 1.95 -1.47
C ARG A 62 7.52 3.13 -0.73
N GLY A 63 6.19 3.20 -0.70
CA GLY A 63 5.46 4.31 -0.10
C GLY A 63 4.19 4.66 -0.86
N SER A 64 3.67 5.86 -0.63
CA SER A 64 2.61 6.44 -1.43
C SER A 64 3.15 7.48 -2.41
N ALA A 65 2.38 7.73 -3.46
CA ALA A 65 2.53 8.90 -4.31
C ALA A 65 1.24 9.71 -4.29
N GLU A 66 1.38 10.98 -3.94
CA GLU A 66 0.30 11.94 -4.10
C GLU A 66 0.33 12.50 -5.52
N THR A 67 -0.74 12.28 -6.28
CA THR A 67 -0.81 12.68 -7.70
C THR A 67 -1.19 14.15 -7.92
N GLY A 68 -1.09 15.02 -6.90
CA GLY A 68 -1.54 16.42 -6.95
C GLY A 68 -3.07 16.60 -7.05
N ASN A 69 -3.80 15.52 -7.37
CA ASN A 69 -5.24 15.44 -7.30
C ASN A 69 -5.63 14.83 -5.95
N PRO A 70 -6.34 15.55 -5.05
CA PRO A 70 -6.71 15.05 -3.73
C PRO A 70 -7.66 13.83 -3.78
N SER A 71 -8.33 13.60 -4.92
CA SER A 71 -9.18 12.44 -5.16
C SER A 71 -8.44 11.22 -5.70
N ARG A 72 -7.16 11.38 -6.07
CA ARG A 72 -6.32 10.30 -6.59
C ARG A 72 -5.13 10.11 -5.68
N ARG A 73 -5.00 8.89 -5.18
CA ARG A 73 -3.92 8.48 -4.28
C ARG A 73 -3.36 7.15 -4.72
N CYS A 74 -2.04 7.02 -4.75
CA CYS A 74 -1.40 5.81 -5.24
C CYS A 74 -0.47 5.24 -4.18
N VAL A 75 -0.37 3.92 -4.13
CA VAL A 75 0.68 3.20 -3.41
C VAL A 75 1.67 2.68 -4.43
N ILE A 76 2.96 2.69 -4.08
CA ILE A 76 4.05 2.18 -4.92
C ILE A 76 4.76 1.06 -4.19
N VAL A 77 5.06 0.00 -4.93
CA VAL A 77 5.81 -1.16 -4.46
C VAL A 77 6.94 -1.47 -5.44
N TYR A 78 8.05 -2.01 -4.96
CA TYR A 78 9.04 -2.64 -5.84
C TYR A 78 8.65 -4.09 -6.07
N VAL A 79 8.54 -4.47 -7.33
CA VAL A 79 8.19 -5.83 -7.77
C VAL A 79 9.35 -6.77 -7.50
N ASP A 80 10.56 -6.27 -7.69
CA ASP A 80 11.79 -6.92 -7.33
C ASP A 80 12.81 -5.88 -6.83
N ASN A 81 13.59 -6.27 -5.83
CA ASN A 81 14.57 -5.38 -5.20
C ASN A 81 15.86 -5.23 -6.02
N ALA A 82 16.04 -6.01 -7.09
CA ALA A 82 17.28 -6.07 -7.85
C ALA A 82 17.30 -5.13 -9.07
N SER A 83 16.16 -4.96 -9.75
CA SER A 83 16.01 -4.16 -10.97
C SER A 83 15.34 -2.80 -10.74
N TYR A 84 14.91 -2.51 -9.50
CA TYR A 84 14.14 -1.31 -9.14
C TYR A 84 12.83 -1.16 -9.93
N HIS A 85 12.33 -2.23 -10.55
CA HIS A 85 11.02 -2.24 -11.17
C HIS A 85 9.95 -2.01 -10.10
N TYR A 86 9.13 -0.99 -10.31
CA TYR A 86 8.05 -0.64 -9.41
C TYR A 86 6.71 -0.67 -10.12
N TRP A 87 5.68 -1.04 -9.37
CA TRP A 87 4.29 -0.91 -9.78
C TRP A 87 3.57 0.01 -8.81
N GLN A 88 2.50 0.60 -9.31
CA GLN A 88 1.59 1.40 -8.51
C GLN A 88 0.15 0.89 -8.63
N ASN A 89 -0.59 1.03 -7.54
CA ASN A 89 -2.03 0.87 -7.52
C ASN A 89 -2.62 2.21 -7.08
N CYS A 90 -3.58 2.74 -7.83
CA CYS A 90 -4.19 4.03 -7.55
C CYS A 90 -5.65 3.89 -7.19
N PHE A 91 -6.04 4.60 -6.14
CA PHE A 91 -7.42 4.82 -5.76
C PHE A 91 -7.96 6.06 -6.44
N TYR A 92 -9.06 5.91 -7.17
CA TYR A 92 -9.86 7.01 -7.73
C TYR A 92 -11.26 6.48 -8.05
N ASN A 93 -12.25 7.37 -8.14
CA ASN A 93 -13.66 6.98 -8.33
C ASN A 93 -14.16 5.98 -7.27
N GLY A 94 -13.71 6.14 -6.02
CA GLY A 94 -14.18 5.36 -4.87
C GLY A 94 -13.62 3.93 -4.77
N ARG A 95 -12.64 3.54 -5.59
CA ARG A 95 -12.00 2.22 -5.52
C ARG A 95 -10.53 2.24 -5.90
N TRP A 96 -9.80 1.24 -5.43
CA TRP A 96 -8.48 0.85 -5.96
C TRP A 96 -8.65 0.15 -7.30
N HIS A 97 -7.70 0.35 -8.22
CA HIS A 97 -7.72 -0.23 -9.57
C HIS A 97 -6.58 -1.25 -9.74
N ASP A 98 -6.21 -1.58 -10.97
CA ASP A 98 -5.16 -2.57 -11.24
C ASP A 98 -3.75 -1.99 -11.03
N TRP A 99 -2.80 -2.90 -10.84
CA TRP A 99 -1.38 -2.56 -10.72
C TRP A 99 -0.80 -2.22 -12.10
N GLY A 100 -0.14 -1.07 -12.20
CA GLY A 100 0.49 -0.61 -13.43
C GLY A 100 1.80 0.13 -13.18
N VAL A 101 2.59 0.31 -14.24
CA VAL A 101 3.90 0.98 -14.18
C VAL A 101 3.82 2.51 -14.27
N THR A 102 2.64 3.09 -14.51
CA THR A 102 2.48 4.54 -14.76
C THR A 102 1.27 5.13 -14.05
N GLY A 103 1.48 6.35 -13.55
CA GLY A 103 0.45 7.29 -13.09
C GLY A 103 0.20 8.38 -14.11
#